data_AF-A0A5P9PGW3-F1
#
_entry.id   AF-A0A5P9PGW3-F1
#
_cell.length_a   1.000
_cell.length_b   1.000
_cell.length_c   1.000
_cell.angle_alpha   90.00
_cell.angle_beta   90.00
_cell.angle_gamma   90.00
#
_symmetry.space_group_name_H-M   'P 1'
#
loop_
_entity.id
_entity.type
_entity.pdbx_description
1 polymer ?
#
loop_
_entity_poly.entity_id
_entity_poly.type
_entity_poly.pdbx_seq_one_letter_code
_entity_poly.pdbx_strand_id
1 'polypeptide(L)'
;MASKAVEKRANQVDPRDEPSAEWGWHGTFPKATRLAGWLSAAALLVMLIGNHRNAMEDIWLVAIAIGIVFALLLDLRKRRTAWRR
;
A
#
# COMPACT_ATOMS: atom_id res chain seq x y z
N MET A 1 -16.83 -24.80 -30.24
CA MET A 1 -17.39 -24.85 -28.87
C MET A 1 -16.27 -25.19 -27.90
N ALA A 2 -15.61 -24.18 -27.33
CA ALA A 2 -14.71 -24.36 -26.19
C ALA A 2 -14.56 -23.01 -25.50
N SER A 3 -15.55 -22.67 -24.67
CA SER A 3 -15.42 -21.61 -23.68
C SER A 3 -14.35 -22.05 -22.68
N LYS A 4 -13.08 -21.72 -22.97
CA LYS A 4 -12.05 -21.61 -21.94
C LYS A 4 -12.38 -20.38 -21.10
N ALA A 5 -13.43 -20.47 -20.29
CA ALA A 5 -13.54 -19.66 -19.09
C ALA A 5 -12.42 -20.15 -18.18
N VAL A 6 -11.22 -19.64 -18.44
CA VAL A 6 -10.05 -19.81 -17.58
C VAL A 6 -10.51 -19.33 -16.21
N GLU A 7 -10.57 -20.23 -15.24
CA GLU A 7 -10.68 -19.86 -13.85
C GLU A 7 -9.58 -18.85 -13.56
N LYS A 8 -9.96 -17.57 -13.42
CA LYS A 8 -9.08 -16.54 -12.92
C LYS A 8 -8.73 -16.96 -11.49
N ARG A 9 -7.61 -17.66 -11.30
CA ARG A 9 -7.03 -17.80 -9.96
C ARG A 9 -6.88 -16.39 -9.44
N ALA A 10 -7.54 -16.08 -8.32
CA ALA A 10 -7.82 -14.72 -7.84
C ALA A 10 -6.58 -13.84 -7.56
N ASN A 11 -5.37 -14.34 -7.85
CA ASN A 11 -4.10 -13.73 -7.52
C ASN A 11 -3.06 -13.81 -8.65
N GLN A 12 -3.49 -14.04 -9.90
CA GLN A 12 -2.59 -14.13 -11.06
C GLN A 12 -2.76 -12.86 -11.91
N VAL A 13 -1.67 -12.12 -12.11
CA VAL A 13 -1.66 -10.93 -12.97
C VAL A 13 -1.81 -11.38 -14.43
N ASP A 14 -2.60 -10.63 -15.21
CA ASP A 14 -2.85 -10.96 -16.61
C ASP A 14 -1.58 -10.70 -17.44
N PRO A 15 -1.06 -11.68 -18.20
CA PRO A 15 0.07 -11.47 -19.10
C PRO A 15 -0.12 -10.35 -20.12
N ARG A 16 -1.37 -9.93 -20.37
CA ARG A 16 -1.70 -8.77 -21.21
C ARG A 16 -1.39 -7.43 -20.55
N ASP A 17 -1.44 -7.35 -19.22
CA ASP A 17 -1.10 -6.16 -18.44
C ASP A 17 0.41 -6.11 -18.18
N GLU A 18 1.06 -7.27 -17.99
CA GLU A 18 2.52 -7.39 -17.84
C GLU A 18 3.06 -8.68 -18.49
N PRO A 19 3.90 -8.61 -19.57
CA PRO A 19 4.43 -9.79 -20.24
C PRO A 19 5.36 -10.65 -19.36
N SER A 20 5.93 -10.05 -18.31
CA SER A 20 6.77 -10.74 -17.32
C SER A 20 5.95 -11.50 -16.27
N ALA A 21 4.60 -11.47 -16.33
CA ALA A 21 3.70 -12.24 -15.45
C ALA A 21 4.10 -13.72 -15.34
N GLU A 22 4.66 -14.28 -16.41
CA GLU A 22 5.05 -15.68 -16.50
C GLU A 22 6.43 -16.00 -15.88
N TRP A 23 7.28 -15.01 -15.56
CA TRP A 23 8.73 -15.21 -15.33
C TRP A 23 9.23 -14.62 -14.00
N GLY A 24 8.36 -14.29 -13.04
CA GLY A 24 8.77 -13.59 -11.81
C GLY A 24 7.79 -13.66 -10.64
N TRP A 25 8.08 -12.88 -9.60
CA TRP A 25 7.22 -12.73 -8.42
C TRP A 25 6.22 -11.60 -8.63
N HIS A 26 4.93 -11.95 -8.65
CA HIS A 26 3.82 -11.00 -8.84
C HIS A 26 2.84 -10.96 -7.66
N GLY A 27 3.27 -11.51 -6.51
CA GLY A 27 2.46 -11.54 -5.30
C GLY A 27 2.25 -10.15 -4.73
N THR A 28 1.02 -9.62 -4.85
CA THR A 28 0.62 -8.39 -4.17
C THR A 28 0.00 -8.73 -2.82
N PHE A 29 0.39 -8.01 -1.76
CA PHE A 29 -0.20 -8.18 -0.43
C PHE A 29 -0.85 -6.88 0.03
N PRO A 30 -1.94 -6.43 -0.61
CA PRO A 30 -2.53 -5.13 -0.33
C PRO A 30 -2.93 -4.97 1.13
N LYS A 31 -3.36 -6.05 1.81
CA LYS A 31 -3.65 -6.03 3.26
C LYS A 31 -2.38 -5.81 4.09
N ALA A 32 -1.30 -6.55 3.81
CA ALA A 32 -0.04 -6.43 4.53
C ALA A 32 0.61 -5.06 4.30
N THR A 33 0.61 -4.54 3.07
CA THR A 33 1.13 -3.20 2.77
C THR A 33 0.40 -2.10 3.55
N ARG A 34 -0.93 -2.19 3.67
CA ARG A 34 -1.71 -1.23 4.48
C ARG A 34 -1.40 -1.35 5.96
N LEU A 35 -1.32 -2.57 6.48
CA LEU A 35 -0.95 -2.80 7.87
C LEU A 35 0.46 -2.25 8.17
N ALA A 36 1.42 -2.52 7.30
CA ALA A 36 2.78 -1.98 7.39
C ALA A 36 2.76 -0.44 7.37
N GLY A 37 1.98 0.19 6.48
CA GLY A 37 1.83 1.64 6.45
C GLY A 37 1.29 2.22 7.77
N TRP A 38 0.25 1.62 8.35
CA TRP A 38 -0.28 2.05 9.65
C TRP A 38 0.72 1.85 10.79
N LEU A 39 1.43 0.72 10.81
CA LEU A 39 2.47 0.44 11.80
C LEU A 39 3.65 1.42 11.67
N SER A 40 4.08 1.75 10.45
CA SER A 40 5.13 2.76 10.23
C SER A 40 4.69 4.14 10.70
N ALA A 41 3.47 4.57 10.40
CA ALA A 41 2.95 5.85 10.88
C ALA A 41 2.88 5.89 12.42
N ALA A 42 2.41 4.81 13.05
CA ALA A 42 2.38 4.70 14.51
C ALA A 42 3.78 4.73 15.12
N ALA A 43 4.73 4.00 14.53
CA ALA A 43 6.12 3.99 14.99
C ALA A 43 6.76 5.38 14.94
N LEU A 44 6.55 6.15 13.87
CA LEU A 44 7.03 7.53 13.76
C LEU A 44 6.46 8.44 14.86
N LEU A 45 5.19 8.27 15.22
CA LEU A 45 4.57 9.05 16.30
C LEU A 45 5.08 8.62 17.68
N VAL A 46 5.35 7.32 17.88
CA VAL A 46 6.00 6.84 19.12
C VAL A 46 7.41 7.42 19.27
N MET A 47 8.13 7.61 18.16
CA MET A 47 9.47 8.21 18.17
C MET A 47 9.49 9.66 18.67
N LEU A 48 8.35 10.36 18.75
CA LEU A 48 8.25 11.68 19.37
C LEU A 48 8.57 11.66 20.88
N ILE A 49 8.46 10.48 21.51
CA ILE A 49 8.79 10.29 22.92
C ILE A 49 10.27 9.94 23.01
N GLY A 50 11.13 10.92 23.28
CA GLY A 50 12.57 10.69 23.29
C GLY A 50 13.40 11.89 23.71
N ASN A 51 14.70 11.79 23.44
CA ASN A 51 15.70 12.79 23.81
C ASN A 51 15.82 13.93 22.77
N HIS A 52 14.73 14.31 22.12
CA HIS A 52 14.77 15.34 21.08
C HIS A 52 15.24 16.68 21.68
N ARG A 53 16.24 17.28 21.06
CA ARG A 53 16.81 18.58 21.47
C ARG A 53 16.23 19.74 20.67
N ASN A 54 15.83 19.48 19.43
CA ASN A 54 15.37 20.48 18.48
C ASN A 54 14.02 20.05 17.90
N ALA A 55 13.13 21.02 17.66
CA ALA A 55 11.82 20.77 17.07
C ALA A 55 11.88 20.23 15.63
N MET A 56 13.01 20.35 14.94
CA MET A 56 13.12 19.94 13.54
C MET A 56 12.94 18.44 13.35
N GLU A 57 13.39 17.63 14.32
CA GLU A 57 13.19 16.18 14.31
C GLU A 57 11.70 15.83 14.42
N ASP A 58 11.00 16.43 15.39
CA ASP A 58 9.56 16.26 15.57
C ASP A 58 8.76 16.67 14.33
N ILE A 59 9.11 17.80 13.72
CA ILE A 59 8.46 18.31 12.51
C ILE A 59 8.55 17.28 11.37
N TRP A 60 9.73 16.70 11.15
CA TRP A 60 9.90 15.68 10.11
C TRP A 60 9.17 14.38 10.43
N LEU A 61 9.24 13.90 11.68
CA LEU A 61 8.52 12.70 12.11
C LEU A 61 7.01 12.86 11.88
N VAL A 62 6.45 13.99 12.31
CA VAL A 62 5.02 14.32 12.12
C VAL A 62 4.68 14.50 10.64
N ALA A 63 5.48 15.23 9.86
CA ALA A 63 5.22 15.45 8.44
C ALA A 63 5.20 14.15 7.64
N ILE A 64 6.14 13.25 7.89
CA ILE A 64 6.21 11.93 7.23
C ILE A 64 5.04 11.06 7.69
N ALA A 65 4.72 11.03 8.99
CA ALA A 65 3.57 10.28 9.50
C ALA A 65 2.26 10.74 8.84
N ILE A 66 2.03 12.06 8.74
CA ILE A 66 0.88 12.63 8.03
C ILE A 66 0.86 12.21 6.56
N GLY A 67 2.00 12.26 5.88
CA GLY A 67 2.13 11.83 4.48
C GLY A 67 1.72 10.37 4.27
N ILE A 68 2.16 9.47 5.14
CA ILE A 68 1.79 8.05 5.09
C ILE A 68 0.30 7.85 5.33
N VAL A 69 -0.26 8.48 6.38
CA VAL A 69 -1.70 8.38 6.69
C VAL A 69 -2.54 8.92 5.54
N PHE A 70 -2.15 10.05 4.95
CA PHE A 70 -2.83 10.63 3.80
C PHE A 70 -2.83 9.67 2.60
N ALA A 71 -1.69 9.06 2.28
CA ALA A 71 -1.60 8.06 1.20
C ALA A 71 -2.50 6.84 1.45
N LEU A 72 -2.58 6.34 2.69
CA LEU A 72 -3.47 5.24 3.07
C LEU A 72 -4.95 5.60 2.92
N LEU A 73 -5.33 6.82 3.31
CA LEU A 73 -6.69 7.33 3.13
C LEU A 73 -7.05 7.46 1.64
N LEU A 74 -6.12 7.91 0.80
CA LEU A 74 -6.30 7.96 -0.65
C LEU A 74 -6.47 6.55 -1.26
N ASP A 75 -5.67 5.57 -0.83
CA ASP A 75 -5.83 4.17 -1.26
C ASP A 75 -7.22 3.62 -0.88
N LEU A 76 -7.66 3.87 0.36
CA LEU A 76 -9.00 3.50 0.84
C LEU A 76 -10.11 4.14 0.00
N ARG A 77 -9.97 5.43 -0.33
CA ARG A 77 -10.93 6.15 -1.20
C ARG A 77 -10.95 5.59 -2.61
N LYS A 78 -9.79 5.40 -3.23
CA LYS A 78 -9.64 4.89 -4.60
C LYS A 78 -10.31 3.53 -4.77
N ARG A 79 -10.20 2.65 -3.77
CA ARG A 79 -10.87 1.34 -3.77
C ARG A 79 -12.38 1.44 -3.72
N ARG A 80 -12.94 2.36 -2.93
CA ARG A 80 -14.41 2.59 -2.88
C ARG A 80 -14.98 3.09 -4.21
N THR A 81 -14.16 3.76 -5.02
CA THR A 81 -14.54 4.28 -6.34
C THR A 81 -14.02 3.44 -7.50
N ALA A 82 -13.46 2.26 -7.24
CA ALA A 82 -12.83 1.44 -8.28
C ALA A 82 -13.83 0.94 -9.34
N TRP A 83 -15.11 0.83 -8.99
CA TRP A 83 -16.20 0.46 -9.91
C TRP A 83 -16.58 1.55 -10.93
N ARG A 84 -16.04 2.77 -10.79
CA ARG A 84 -16.26 3.88 -11.74
C ARG A 84 -15.21 3.91 -12.87
N ARG A 85 -14.37 2.87 -12.97
CA ARG A 85 -13.38 2.70 -14.03
C ARG A 85 -13.78 1.56 -14.94
#